data_AF-A0A535S0W7-F1
#
_entry.id   AF-A0A535S0W7-F1
#
_cell.length_a   1.000
_cell.length_b   1.000
_cell.length_c   1.000
_cell.angle_alpha   90.00
_cell.angle_beta   90.00
_cell.angle_gamma   90.00
#
_symmetry.space_group_name_H-M   'P 1'
#
loop_
_entity.id
_entity.type
_entity.pdbx_description
1 polymer ?
#
loop_
_entity_poly.entity_id
_entity_poly.type
_entity_poly.pdbx_seq_one_letter_code
_entity_poly.pdbx_strand_id
1 'polypeptide(L)'
;MLLEDGYKITITGVVMAPGKRQRYVIAGHMVKQRTDETKPLAIRIEEDAAVLLRTGELVPLADVLKVQSGAEVIVVGKKNRRGVIKAKRVLLPSL
;
A
#
# COMPACT_ATOMS: atom_id res chain seq x y z
N MET A 1 -19.09 -1.83 -3.03
CA MET A 1 -18.85 -1.04 -1.79
C MET A 1 -17.52 -1.51 -1.20
N LEU A 2 -16.42 -0.80 -1.50
CA LEU A 2 -15.03 -1.29 -1.22
C LEU A 2 -14.11 -0.20 -0.65
N LEU A 3 -14.63 1.02 -0.43
CA LEU A 3 -13.82 2.19 -0.14
C LEU A 3 -13.67 2.52 1.37
N GLU A 4 -14.53 1.99 2.24
CA GLU A 4 -14.57 2.44 3.65
C GLU A 4 -13.57 1.73 4.58
N ASP A 5 -13.04 0.56 4.22
CA ASP A 5 -12.18 -0.25 5.12
C ASP A 5 -10.67 -0.18 4.81
N GLY A 6 -10.24 0.73 3.93
CA GLY A 6 -8.86 0.85 3.46
C GLY A 6 -8.11 2.06 4.00
N TYR A 7 -6.80 1.91 4.20
CA TYR A 7 -5.89 3.03 4.46
C TYR A 7 -5.56 3.73 3.14
N LYS A 8 -5.93 5.00 2.99
CA LYS A 8 -5.49 5.85 1.89
C LYS A 8 -4.08 6.37 2.16
N ILE A 9 -3.12 6.03 1.30
CA ILE A 9 -1.69 6.23 1.55
C ILE A 9 -1.05 6.90 0.34
N THR A 10 -0.29 7.96 0.61
CA THR A 10 0.57 8.61 -0.39
C THR A 10 1.94 7.95 -0.37
N ILE A 11 2.38 7.46 -1.52
CA ILE A 11 3.63 6.71 -1.66
C ILE A 11 4.83 7.65 -1.70
N THR A 12 5.89 7.27 -0.98
CA THR A 12 7.20 7.93 -1.04
C THR A 12 8.23 7.06 -1.77
N GLY A 13 8.09 5.73 -1.70
CA GLY A 13 8.93 4.82 -2.47
C GLY A 13 8.52 3.35 -2.29
N VAL A 14 8.89 2.52 -3.25
CA VAL A 14 8.63 1.08 -3.25
C VAL A 14 9.94 0.32 -3.46
N VAL A 15 10.18 -0.69 -2.64
CA VAL A 15 11.36 -1.55 -2.76
C VAL A 15 10.99 -3.03 -2.61
N MET A 16 11.73 -3.88 -3.30
CA MET A 16 11.74 -5.31 -3.00
C MET A 16 12.62 -5.54 -1.77
N ALA A 17 12.12 -6.27 -0.77
CA ALA A 17 12.88 -6.55 0.44
C ALA A 17 14.01 -7.57 0.13
N PRO A 18 15.29 -7.19 0.28
CA PRO A 18 16.40 -8.10 -0.01
C PRO A 18 16.38 -9.31 0.93
N GLY A 19 16.65 -10.49 0.40
CA GLY A 19 16.76 -11.74 1.17
C GLY A 19 15.44 -12.37 1.63
N LYS A 20 14.28 -11.85 1.19
CA LYS A 20 12.97 -12.46 1.43
C LYS A 20 12.28 -12.71 0.08
N ARG A 21 11.82 -13.94 -0.20
CA ARG A 21 11.04 -14.21 -1.41
C ARG A 21 9.79 -13.33 -1.45
N GLN A 22 9.64 -12.60 -2.55
CA GLN A 22 8.45 -11.85 -2.98
C GLN A 22 7.79 -10.98 -1.89
N ARG A 23 8.60 -10.26 -1.13
CA ARG A 23 8.11 -9.25 -0.18
C ARG A 23 8.41 -7.87 -0.71
N TYR A 24 7.36 -7.07 -0.89
CA TYR A 24 7.50 -5.66 -1.23
C TYR A 24 7.25 -4.82 0.01
N VAL A 25 8.07 -3.80 0.18
CA VAL A 25 7.90 -2.79 1.22
C VAL A 25 7.62 -1.47 0.52
N ILE A 26 6.48 -0.88 0.83
CA ILE A 26 6.13 0.47 0.39
C ILE A 26 6.29 1.40 1.57
N ALA A 27 7.09 2.45 1.41
CA ALA A 27 7.14 3.58 2.33
C ALA A 27 6.15 4.65 1.88
N GLY A 28 5.41 5.21 2.84
CA GLY A 28 4.45 6.27 2.55
C GLY A 28 3.97 6.96 3.81
N HIS A 29 2.98 7.81 3.65
CA HIS A 29 2.36 8.54 4.75
C HIS A 29 0.86 8.64 4.58
N MET A 30 0.17 8.92 5.69
CA MET A 30 -1.24 9.28 5.71
C MET A 30 -1.40 10.64 6.37
N VAL A 31 -2.34 11.42 5.88
CA VAL A 31 -2.79 12.65 6.53
C VAL A 31 -3.99 12.32 7.40
N LYS A 32 -3.91 12.63 8.69
CA LYS A 32 -5.04 12.45 9.61
C LYS A 32 -6.03 13.58 9.38
N GLN A 33 -7.17 13.27 8.76
CA GLN A 33 -8.19 14.26 8.36
C GLN A 33 -8.61 15.25 9.46
N ARG A 34 -8.62 14.83 10.73
CA ARG A 34 -9.02 15.69 11.86
C ARG A 34 -7.96 16.70 12.31
N THR A 35 -6.69 16.43 12.05
CA THR A 35 -5.58 17.20 12.64
C THR A 35 -4.54 17.67 11.62
N ASP A 36 -4.74 17.31 10.35
CA ASP A 36 -3.79 17.52 9.24
C ASP A 36 -2.37 16.95 9.51
N GLU A 37 -2.26 16.08 10.51
CA GLU A 37 -0.99 15.50 10.92
C GLU A 37 -0.58 14.42 9.91
N THR A 38 0.60 14.60 9.32
CA THR A 38 1.22 13.59 8.47
C THR A 38 1.88 12.53 9.32
N LYS A 39 1.45 11.27 9.18
CA LYS A 39 2.07 10.12 9.87
C LYS A 39 2.78 9.21 8.88
N PRO A 40 4.09 8.97 9.03
CA PRO A 40 4.80 7.99 8.22
C PRO A 40 4.32 6.57 8.56
N LEU A 41 4.39 5.69 7.57
CA LEU A 41 4.09 4.27 7.71
C LEU A 41 4.84 3.44 6.69
N ALA A 42 4.79 2.12 6.89
CA ALA A 42 5.24 1.15 5.91
C ALA A 42 4.11 0.16 5.60
N ILE A 43 4.05 -0.30 4.36
CA ILE A 43 3.18 -1.38 3.93
C ILE A 43 4.07 -2.57 3.60
N ARG A 44 3.72 -3.73 4.14
CA ARG A 44 4.33 -5.01 3.79
C ARG A 44 3.35 -5.80 2.94
N ILE A 45 3.78 -6.16 1.73
CA ILE A 45 3.03 -6.96 0.78
C ILE A 45 3.73 -8.30 0.64
N GLU A 46 3.00 -9.37 0.89
CA GLU A 46 3.43 -10.77 0.81
C GLU A 46 2.75 -11.44 -0.39
N GLU A 47 3.17 -12.66 -0.74
CA GLU A 47 2.66 -13.43 -1.90
C GLU A 47 1.15 -13.69 -1.84
N ASP A 48 0.56 -13.69 -0.65
CA ASP A 48 -0.88 -13.93 -0.40
C ASP A 48 -1.76 -12.68 -0.56
N ALA A 49 -1.16 -11.51 -0.81
CA ALA A 49 -1.90 -10.27 -0.99
C ALA A 49 -2.40 -10.10 -2.44
N ALA A 50 -3.65 -9.67 -2.59
CA ALA A 50 -4.19 -9.30 -3.90
C ALA A 50 -3.78 -7.88 -4.29
N VAL A 51 -3.21 -7.70 -5.47
CA VAL A 51 -2.95 -6.38 -6.05
C VAL A 51 -3.97 -6.13 -7.15
N LEU A 52 -4.64 -4.98 -7.07
CA LEU A 52 -5.77 -4.62 -7.91
C LEU A 52 -5.55 -3.24 -8.52
N LEU A 53 -6.04 -3.00 -9.73
CA LEU A 53 -6.30 -1.64 -10.21
C LEU A 53 -7.54 -1.07 -9.53
N ARG A 54 -7.74 0.25 -9.59
CA ARG A 54 -8.98 0.89 -9.10
C ARG A 54 -10.24 0.38 -9.79
N THR A 55 -10.11 -0.15 -11.00
CA THR A 55 -11.18 -0.82 -11.76
C THR A 55 -11.61 -2.16 -11.14
N GLY A 56 -10.82 -2.72 -10.22
CA GLY A 56 -11.05 -4.02 -9.60
C GLY A 56 -10.36 -5.19 -10.29
N GLU A 57 -9.61 -4.94 -11.36
CA GLU A 57 -8.82 -5.96 -12.07
C GLU A 57 -7.61 -6.40 -11.24
N LEU A 58 -7.36 -7.71 -11.16
CA LEU A 58 -6.16 -8.27 -10.53
C LEU A 58 -4.94 -8.07 -11.43
N VAL A 59 -3.86 -7.57 -10.86
CA VAL A 59 -2.58 -7.37 -11.56
C VAL A 59 -1.45 -8.13 -10.88
N PRO A 60 -0.35 -8.41 -11.59
CA PRO A 60 0.82 -9.06 -11.00
C PRO A 60 1.32 -8.32 -9.77
N LEU A 61 1.73 -9.06 -8.74
CA LEU A 61 2.28 -8.46 -7.51
C LEU A 61 3.46 -7.52 -7.78
N ALA A 62 4.27 -7.80 -8.80
CA ALA A 62 5.41 -6.97 -9.18
C ALA A 62 5.02 -5.56 -9.66
N ASP A 63 3.76 -5.34 -10.06
CA ASP A 63 3.30 -4.03 -10.54
C ASP A 63 3.28 -2.96 -9.45
N VAL A 64 3.37 -3.37 -8.18
CA VAL A 64 3.59 -2.43 -7.06
C VAL A 64 4.88 -1.62 -7.23
N LEU A 65 5.90 -2.15 -7.92
CA LEU A 65 7.15 -1.42 -8.21
C LEU A 65 6.97 -0.28 -9.21
N LYS A 66 5.89 -0.30 -10.00
CA LYS A 66 5.60 0.74 -11.00
C LYS A 66 4.98 2.00 -10.37
N VAL A 67 4.53 1.90 -9.11
CA VAL A 67 3.89 3.00 -8.39
C VAL A 67 4.90 4.12 -8.14
N GLN A 68 4.59 5.30 -8.68
CA GLN A 68 5.43 6.48 -8.54
C GLN A 68 5.29 7.11 -7.16
N SER A 69 6.34 7.83 -6.73
CA SER A 69 6.26 8.70 -5.57
C SER A 69 5.18 9.77 -5.78
N GLY A 70 4.46 10.12 -4.72
CA GLY A 70 3.30 11.03 -4.74
C GLY A 70 1.98 10.34 -5.13
N ALA A 71 2.00 9.11 -5.64
CA ALA A 71 0.78 8.41 -6.00
C ALA A 71 -0.03 7.97 -4.76
N GLU A 72 -1.35 7.98 -4.89
CA GLU A 72 -2.27 7.52 -3.84
C GLU A 72 -2.75 6.09 -4.09
N VAL A 73 -2.44 5.20 -3.14
CA VAL A 73 -2.95 3.83 -3.09
C VAL A 73 -3.96 3.66 -1.96
N ILE A 74 -4.80 2.64 -2.07
CA ILE A 74 -5.64 2.18 -0.96
C ILE A 74 -5.14 0.81 -0.53
N VAL A 75 -4.86 0.66 0.76
CA VAL A 75 -4.39 -0.61 1.33
C VAL A 75 -5.38 -1.13 2.35
N VAL A 76 -5.92 -2.31 2.10
CA VAL A 76 -6.74 -3.04 3.07
C VAL A 76 -5.84 -4.04 3.78
N GLY A 77 -5.81 -3.99 5.11
CA GLY A 77 -4.89 -4.82 5.90
C GLY A 77 -4.92 -4.52 7.39
N LYS A 78 -4.04 -5.20 8.13
CA LYS A 78 -3.90 -5.01 9.58
C LYS A 78 -2.69 -4.14 9.88
N LYS A 79 -2.91 -2.95 10.45
CA LYS A 79 -1.85 -2.06 10.96
C LYS A 79 -1.40 -2.50 12.35
N ASN A 80 -0.09 -2.53 12.59
CA ASN A 80 0.48 -2.78 13.92
C ASN A 80 0.78 -1.48 14.68
N ARG A 81 1.18 -1.60 15.96
CA ARG A 81 1.50 -0.44 16.82
C ARG A 81 2.69 0.41 16.31
N ARG A 82 3.56 -0.14 15.46
CA ARG A 82 4.71 0.55 14.86
C ARG A 82 4.37 1.25 13.53
N GLY A 83 3.09 1.24 13.13
CA GLY A 83 2.67 1.84 11.88
C GLY A 83 2.89 0.98 10.64
N VAL A 84 3.25 -0.29 10.77
CA VAL A 84 3.40 -1.20 9.62
C VAL A 84 2.08 -1.89 9.31
N ILE A 85 1.63 -1.84 8.06
CA ILE A 85 0.42 -2.50 7.57
C ILE A 85 0.81 -3.82 6.90
N LYS A 86 0.30 -4.95 7.39
CA LYS A 86 0.30 -6.21 6.61
C LYS A 86 -0.87 -6.14 5.62
N ALA A 87 -0.56 -6.00 4.34
CA ALA A 87 -1.57 -5.90 3.29
C ALA A 87 -2.28 -7.24 3.07
N LYS A 88 -3.60 -7.18 2.87
CA LYS A 88 -4.41 -8.26 2.28
C LYS A 88 -4.81 -7.91 0.86
N ARG A 89 -5.12 -6.63 0.61
CA ARG A 89 -5.39 -6.09 -0.73
C ARG A 89 -4.73 -4.72 -0.89
N VAL A 90 -4.21 -4.45 -2.08
CA VAL A 90 -3.67 -3.16 -2.47
C VAL A 90 -4.35 -2.72 -3.75
N LEU A 91 -4.96 -1.54 -3.74
CA LEU A 91 -5.50 -0.90 -4.93
C LEU A 91 -4.49 0.14 -5.41
N LEU A 92 -3.90 -0.13 -6.57
CA LEU A 92 -3.01 0.77 -7.27
C LEU A 92 -3.81 1.92 -7.91
N PRO A 93 -3.22 3.11 -8.09
CA PRO A 93 -3.77 4.11 -9.00
C PRO A 93 -3.89 3.53 -10.41
N SER A 94 -4.70 4.16 -11.26
CA SER A 94 -4.61 3.91 -12.70
C SER A 94 -3.18 4.20 -13.14
N LEU A 95 -2.49 3.19 -13.67
CA LEU A 95 -1.12 3.28 -14.18
C LEU A 95 -1.09 4.03 -15.52
#